data_AF-A0A3C1KAT3-F1
#
_entry.id   AF-A0A3C1KAT3-F1
#
_cell.length_a   1.000
_cell.length_b   1.000
_cell.length_c   1.000
_cell.angle_alpha   90.00
_cell.angle_beta   90.00
_cell.angle_gamma   90.00
#
_symmetry.space_group_name_H-M   'P 1'
#
loop_
_entity.id
_entity.type
_entity.pdbx_description
1 polymer ?
#
loop_
_entity_poly.entity_id
_entity_poly.type
_entity_poly.pdbx_seq_one_letter_code
_entity_poly.pdbx_strand_id
1 'polypeptide(L)'
;MSTEPRIRPSVPDIHRPYTAAPDRYDLTEYRQVGTSGLYLPPISLGLWWNFGDNVAFDTQRGILRHAFDRGIIHFDLANNYGPPYGAAETNFGRMLREDFKPYRDELVVSSKAGWDMWPGPHGDLGSRKYILASADQSLTRL
;
A
#
# COMPACT_ATOMS: atom_id res chain seq x y z
N MET A 1 2.98 18.79 -42.71
CA MET A 1 2.47 19.52 -41.52
C MET A 1 1.36 18.68 -40.93
N SER A 2 1.44 18.32 -39.64
CA SER A 2 0.38 17.52 -39.00
C SER A 2 -0.92 18.31 -38.95
N THR A 3 -2.02 17.69 -39.35
CA THR A 3 -3.39 18.23 -39.31
C THR A 3 -4.05 18.07 -37.94
N GLU A 4 -3.37 17.43 -36.99
CA GLU A 4 -3.85 17.24 -35.62
C GLU A 4 -3.86 18.59 -34.87
N PRO A 5 -4.98 18.98 -34.23
CA PRO A 5 -5.04 20.20 -33.44
C PRO A 5 -4.04 20.14 -32.26
N ARG A 6 -3.21 21.18 -32.15
CA ARG A 6 -2.18 21.31 -31.09
C ARG A 6 -2.74 21.32 -29.67
N ILE A 7 -4.03 21.64 -29.50
CA ILE A 7 -4.70 21.78 -28.21
C ILE A 7 -5.85 20.77 -28.18
N ARG A 8 -5.84 19.87 -27.19
CA ARG A 8 -6.95 18.94 -26.94
C ARG A 8 -7.91 19.59 -25.93
N PRO A 9 -9.14 19.95 -26.33
CA PRO A 9 -10.06 20.75 -25.51
C PRO A 9 -10.69 19.96 -24.34
N SER A 10 -10.59 18.64 -24.34
CA SER A 10 -11.05 17.78 -23.25
C SER A 10 -9.96 16.75 -22.91
N VAL A 11 -9.18 17.05 -21.89
CA VAL A 11 -8.46 16.01 -21.15
C VAL A 11 -9.19 15.85 -19.83
N PRO A 12 -10.17 14.93 -19.74
CA PRO A 12 -10.84 14.70 -18.48
C PRO A 12 -9.80 14.24 -17.47
N ASP A 13 -9.75 14.91 -16.31
CA ASP A 13 -9.10 14.37 -15.12
C ASP A 13 -7.56 14.20 -15.10
N ILE A 14 -6.77 15.04 -15.78
CA ILE A 14 -5.30 15.03 -15.57
C ILE A 14 -4.85 15.47 -14.16
N HIS A 15 -5.71 16.18 -13.42
CA HIS A 15 -5.36 16.80 -12.14
C HIS A 15 -6.33 16.46 -11.00
N ARG A 16 -7.35 15.64 -11.24
CA ARG A 16 -8.31 15.32 -10.18
C ARG A 16 -7.65 14.33 -9.21
N PRO A 17 -7.61 14.63 -7.90
CA PRO A 17 -7.13 13.67 -6.92
C PRO A 17 -8.02 12.43 -6.98
N TYR A 18 -7.44 11.28 -6.67
CA TYR A 18 -8.20 10.04 -6.57
C TYR A 18 -9.39 10.21 -5.62
N THR A 19 -10.55 9.71 -6.06
CA THR A 19 -11.76 9.62 -5.25
C THR A 19 -12.17 8.17 -5.24
N ALA A 20 -12.21 7.55 -4.06
CA ALA A 20 -12.59 6.15 -3.92
C ALA A 20 -14.04 5.92 -4.31
N ALA A 21 -14.34 4.76 -4.88
CA ALA A 21 -15.67 4.37 -5.30
C ALA A 21 -16.68 4.48 -4.12
N PRO A 22 -17.81 5.18 -4.28
CA PRO A 22 -18.74 5.46 -3.18
C PRO A 22 -19.43 4.19 -2.67
N ASP A 23 -19.51 3.15 -3.50
CA ASP A 23 -20.14 1.85 -3.27
C ASP A 23 -19.14 0.76 -2.83
N ARG A 24 -17.87 1.11 -2.56
CA ARG A 24 -16.80 0.15 -2.21
C ARG A 24 -17.13 -0.77 -1.03
N TYR A 25 -18.02 -0.33 -0.14
CA TYR A 25 -18.44 -1.09 1.04
C TYR A 25 -19.61 -2.05 0.78
N ASP A 26 -20.33 -1.91 -0.33
CA ASP A 26 -21.51 -2.72 -0.65
C ASP A 26 -21.14 -4.06 -1.30
N LEU A 27 -19.90 -4.17 -1.78
CA LEU A 27 -19.41 -5.30 -2.58
C LEU A 27 -18.89 -6.47 -1.74
N THR A 28 -18.63 -6.23 -0.46
CA THR A 28 -17.85 -7.13 0.39
C THR A 28 -18.49 -7.27 1.77
N GLU A 29 -18.69 -8.51 2.21
CA GLU A 29 -19.04 -8.81 3.61
C GLU A 29 -17.77 -8.93 4.46
N TYR A 30 -17.57 -8.00 5.39
CA TYR A 30 -16.42 -7.98 6.29
C TYR A 30 -16.55 -9.02 7.40
N ARG A 31 -15.42 -9.63 7.79
CA ARG A 31 -15.34 -10.71 8.77
C ARG A 31 -14.63 -10.26 10.03
N GLN A 32 -15.20 -10.58 11.18
CA GLN A 32 -14.59 -10.30 12.47
C GLN A 32 -13.31 -11.12 12.66
N VAL A 33 -12.26 -10.49 13.18
CA VAL A 33 -10.99 -11.16 13.51
C VAL A 33 -11.13 -11.82 14.88
N GLY A 34 -11.42 -13.12 14.88
CA GLY A 34 -11.63 -13.90 16.11
C GLY A 34 -12.77 -13.30 16.93
N THR A 35 -12.50 -12.96 18.18
CA THR A 35 -13.45 -12.31 19.11
C THR A 35 -13.18 -10.81 19.30
N SER A 36 -12.31 -10.21 18.48
CA SER A 36 -11.94 -8.79 18.59
C SER A 36 -12.99 -7.85 17.98
N GLY A 37 -12.87 -6.54 18.19
CA GLY A 37 -13.69 -5.54 17.48
C GLY A 37 -13.22 -5.23 16.05
N LEU A 38 -12.15 -5.85 15.56
CA LEU A 38 -11.58 -5.58 14.24
C LEU A 38 -12.28 -6.43 13.18
N TYR A 39 -12.64 -5.80 12.06
CA TYR A 39 -13.20 -6.45 10.89
C TYR A 39 -12.24 -6.33 9.71
N LEU A 40 -12.07 -7.41 8.96
CA LEU A 40 -11.23 -7.46 7.76
C LEU A 40 -12.05 -7.90 6.54
N PRO A 41 -11.65 -7.49 5.33
CA PRO A 41 -12.25 -8.02 4.13
C PRO A 41 -11.91 -9.52 3.99
N PRO A 42 -12.78 -10.33 3.36
CA PRO A 42 -12.52 -11.75 3.12
C PRO A 42 -11.31 -11.97 2.18
N ILE A 43 -10.91 -10.94 1.44
CA ILE A 43 -9.71 -10.86 0.61
C ILE A 43 -8.91 -9.65 1.05
N SER A 44 -7.64 -9.86 1.40
CA SER A 44 -6.66 -8.80 1.70
C SER A 44 -5.59 -8.75 0.62
N LEU A 45 -4.93 -7.60 0.44
CA LEU A 45 -3.87 -7.46 -0.55
C LEU A 45 -2.50 -7.49 0.11
N GLY A 46 -1.70 -8.51 -0.20
CA GLY A 46 -0.29 -8.58 0.21
C GLY A 46 0.63 -7.90 -0.81
N LEU A 47 1.59 -7.13 -0.30
CA LEU A 47 2.54 -6.34 -1.12
C LEU A 47 3.92 -7.03 -1.25
N TRP A 48 3.98 -8.35 -1.06
CA TRP A 48 5.24 -9.10 -1.11
C TRP A 48 5.98 -8.95 -2.44
N TRP A 49 5.23 -9.01 -3.55
CA TRP A 49 5.74 -8.83 -4.91
C TRP A 49 4.97 -7.73 -5.64
N ASN A 50 5.62 -7.15 -6.64
CA ASN A 50 5.10 -6.12 -7.56
C ASN A 50 5.05 -4.69 -7.00
N PHE A 51 5.51 -4.46 -5.77
CA PHE A 51 5.52 -3.13 -5.14
C PHE A 51 6.94 -2.59 -4.88
N GLY A 52 7.97 -3.29 -5.38
CA GLY A 52 9.35 -2.82 -5.39
C GLY A 52 9.64 -1.78 -6.47
N ASP A 53 10.86 -1.22 -6.46
CA ASP A 53 11.31 -0.20 -7.43
C ASP A 53 11.54 -0.78 -8.82
N ASN A 54 11.51 -2.10 -8.94
CA ASN A 54 11.52 -2.81 -10.22
C ASN A 54 10.19 -2.77 -10.97
N VAL A 55 9.11 -2.26 -10.36
CA VAL A 55 7.80 -2.08 -10.99
C VAL A 55 7.43 -0.61 -11.03
N ALA A 56 6.95 -0.12 -12.18
CA ALA A 56 6.53 1.26 -12.34
C ALA A 56 5.44 1.65 -11.32
N PHE A 57 5.63 2.78 -10.65
CA PHE A 57 4.73 3.24 -9.59
C PHE A 57 3.27 3.34 -10.04
N ASP A 58 3.00 3.79 -11.28
CA ASP A 58 1.63 3.88 -11.79
C ASP A 58 0.92 2.53 -11.89
N THR A 59 1.66 1.45 -12.16
CA THR A 59 1.11 0.08 -12.12
C THR A 59 0.72 -0.30 -10.69
N GLN A 60 1.60 -0.03 -9.73
CA GLN A 60 1.33 -0.29 -8.31
C GLN A 60 0.11 0.49 -7.82
N ARG A 61 0.06 1.78 -8.16
CA ARG A 61 -1.02 2.72 -7.86
C ARG A 61 -2.36 2.23 -8.42
N GLY A 62 -2.38 1.75 -9.67
CA GLY A 62 -3.57 1.18 -10.29
C GLY A 62 -4.12 -0.03 -9.54
N ILE A 63 -3.25 -0.94 -9.09
CA ILE A 63 -3.63 -2.12 -8.30
C ILE A 63 -4.22 -1.70 -6.95
N LEU A 64 -3.57 -0.77 -6.25
CA LEU A 64 -4.01 -0.32 -4.92
C LEU A 64 -5.37 0.38 -4.97
N ARG A 65 -5.56 1.31 -5.92
CA ARG A 65 -6.86 1.99 -6.12
C ARG A 65 -7.96 0.99 -6.45
N HIS A 66 -7.68 0.07 -7.38
CA HIS A 66 -8.64 -0.96 -7.75
C HIS A 66 -9.02 -1.84 -6.55
N ALA A 67 -8.05 -2.25 -5.72
CA ALA A 67 -8.33 -3.02 -4.51
C ALA A 67 -9.25 -2.25 -3.56
N PHE A 68 -8.94 -0.98 -3.28
CA PHE A 68 -9.75 -0.16 -2.37
C PHE A 68 -11.15 0.14 -2.92
N ASP A 69 -11.29 0.41 -4.23
CA ASP A 69 -12.57 0.58 -4.90
C ASP A 69 -13.46 -0.68 -4.86
N ARG A 70 -12.87 -1.85 -4.57
CA ARG A 70 -13.59 -3.13 -4.41
C ARG A 70 -13.79 -3.54 -2.95
N GLY A 71 -13.49 -2.66 -1.99
CA GLY A 71 -13.69 -2.90 -0.57
C GLY A 71 -12.56 -3.66 0.12
N ILE A 72 -11.39 -3.79 -0.53
CA ILE A 72 -10.20 -4.31 0.14
C ILE A 72 -9.58 -3.16 0.95
N ILE A 73 -9.78 -3.20 2.27
CA ILE A 73 -9.24 -2.21 3.21
C ILE A 73 -7.98 -2.66 3.93
N HIS A 74 -7.56 -3.92 3.76
CA HIS A 74 -6.37 -4.46 4.43
C HIS A 74 -5.22 -4.65 3.44
N PHE A 75 -4.14 -3.91 3.69
CA PHE A 75 -2.89 -3.96 2.94
C PHE A 75 -1.77 -4.49 3.83
N ASP A 76 -1.20 -5.62 3.41
CA ASP A 76 -0.21 -6.36 4.19
C ASP A 76 1.21 -6.20 3.63
N LEU A 77 2.11 -5.67 4.45
CA LEU A 77 3.50 -5.39 4.10
C LEU A 77 4.48 -6.12 5.03
N ALA A 78 5.77 -6.06 4.72
CA ALA A 78 6.86 -6.39 5.64
C ALA A 78 8.05 -5.50 5.34
N ASN A 79 8.94 -5.34 6.31
CA ASN A 79 10.12 -4.49 6.20
C ASN A 79 10.99 -4.81 4.96
N ASN A 80 11.10 -6.07 4.57
CA ASN A 80 11.95 -6.52 3.48
C ASN A 80 11.19 -6.75 2.14
N TYR A 81 9.90 -6.42 2.06
CA TYR A 81 9.17 -6.49 0.79
C TYR A 81 9.73 -5.49 -0.23
N GLY A 82 9.78 -5.89 -1.50
CA GLY A 82 10.53 -5.21 -2.56
C GLY A 82 10.61 -6.04 -3.86
N PRO A 83 11.73 -6.02 -4.63
CA PRO A 83 13.04 -5.43 -4.33
C PRO A 83 13.19 -3.93 -4.67
N PRO A 84 14.17 -3.21 -4.07
CA PRO A 84 15.01 -3.63 -2.94
C PRO A 84 14.22 -3.72 -1.61
N TYR A 85 14.82 -4.29 -0.57
CA TYR A 85 14.19 -4.37 0.75
C TYR A 85 13.71 -2.99 1.23
N GLY A 86 12.45 -2.91 1.67
CA GLY A 86 11.80 -1.67 2.13
C GLY A 86 11.20 -0.81 1.01
N ALA A 87 11.42 -1.16 -0.26
CA ALA A 87 10.83 -0.41 -1.39
C ALA A 87 9.30 -0.50 -1.39
N ALA A 88 8.73 -1.66 -1.06
CA ALA A 88 7.28 -1.81 -0.98
C ALA A 88 6.65 -0.88 0.07
N GLU A 89 7.27 -0.75 1.25
CA GLU A 89 6.81 0.20 2.28
C GLU A 89 6.96 1.66 1.83
N THR A 90 8.07 1.99 1.17
CA THR A 90 8.32 3.35 0.67
C THR A 90 7.30 3.75 -0.42
N ASN A 91 7.02 2.84 -1.36
CA ASN A 91 6.06 3.05 -2.43
C ASN A 91 4.62 3.09 -1.90
N PHE A 92 4.26 2.21 -0.96
CA PHE A 92 2.96 2.28 -0.32
C PHE A 92 2.81 3.55 0.54
N GLY A 93 3.85 3.99 1.23
CA GLY A 93 3.86 5.27 1.94
C GLY A 93 3.63 6.46 1.01
N ARG A 94 4.22 6.43 -0.19
CA ARG A 94 3.91 7.42 -1.23
C ARG A 94 2.42 7.39 -1.62
N MET A 95 1.85 6.20 -1.81
CA MET A 95 0.41 6.05 -2.08
C MET A 95 -0.46 6.59 -0.94
N LEU A 96 -0.09 6.32 0.31
CA LEU A 96 -0.76 6.84 1.51
C LEU A 96 -0.77 8.38 1.54
N ARG A 97 0.33 9.02 1.14
CA ARG A 97 0.42 10.49 1.15
C ARG A 97 -0.31 11.15 -0.02
N GLU A 98 -0.30 10.52 -1.20
CA GLU A 98 -0.86 11.11 -2.42
C GLU A 98 -2.36 10.82 -2.58
N ASP A 99 -2.77 9.55 -2.54
CA ASP A 99 -4.13 9.14 -2.90
C ASP A 99 -4.97 8.69 -1.70
N PHE A 100 -4.35 7.99 -0.75
CA PHE A 100 -5.07 7.41 0.39
C PHE A 100 -5.06 8.29 1.65
N LYS A 101 -4.50 9.50 1.57
CA LYS A 101 -4.40 10.41 2.71
C LYS A 101 -5.76 10.69 3.38
N PRO A 102 -6.85 10.95 2.62
CA PRO A 102 -8.17 11.15 3.22
C PRO A 102 -8.79 9.89 3.81
N TYR A 103 -8.28 8.71 3.42
CA TYR A 103 -8.88 7.40 3.69
C TYR A 103 -8.10 6.59 4.73
N ARG A 104 -7.02 7.13 5.32
CA ARG A 104 -6.13 6.36 6.18
C ARG A 104 -6.87 5.66 7.33
N ASP A 105 -7.87 6.30 7.91
CA ASP A 105 -8.63 5.74 9.03
C ASP A 105 -9.62 4.64 8.60
N GLU A 106 -9.86 4.51 7.29
CA GLU A 106 -10.63 3.42 6.71
C GLU A 106 -9.76 2.18 6.41
N LEU A 107 -8.43 2.29 6.52
CA LEU A 107 -7.48 1.25 6.16
C LEU A 107 -6.88 0.52 7.37
N VAL A 108 -6.68 -0.78 7.20
CA VAL A 108 -5.81 -1.61 8.04
C VAL A 108 -4.49 -1.82 7.30
N VAL A 109 -3.39 -1.43 7.91
CA VAL A 109 -2.03 -1.57 7.35
C VAL A 109 -1.20 -2.37 8.33
N SER A 110 -0.65 -3.51 7.88
CA SER A 110 0.28 -4.32 8.66
C SER A 110 1.70 -4.22 8.10
N SER A 111 2.69 -4.31 8.99
CA SER A 111 4.08 -4.60 8.62
C SER A 111 4.69 -5.60 9.60
N LYS A 112 5.83 -6.17 9.24
CA LYS A 112 6.46 -7.32 9.91
C LYS A 112 7.97 -7.14 9.98
N ALA A 113 8.56 -7.67 11.04
CA ALA A 113 9.99 -7.90 11.19
C ALA A 113 10.18 -9.34 11.69
N GLY A 114 11.24 -10.02 11.24
CA GLY A 114 11.49 -11.42 11.60
C GLY A 114 12.47 -12.15 10.69
N TRP A 115 12.65 -11.65 9.47
CA TRP A 115 13.61 -12.14 8.47
C TRP A 115 14.71 -11.12 8.21
N ASP A 116 15.66 -11.44 7.32
CA ASP A 116 16.76 -10.56 6.96
C ASP A 116 16.28 -9.24 6.37
N MET A 117 16.78 -8.13 6.92
CA MET A 117 16.50 -6.77 6.45
C MET A 117 17.78 -5.95 6.26
N TRP A 118 18.77 -6.09 7.15
CA TRP A 118 20.07 -5.43 7.01
C TRP A 118 21.22 -6.27 7.59
N PRO A 119 22.48 -6.00 7.20
CA PRO A 119 23.62 -6.79 7.63
C PRO A 119 23.90 -6.75 9.15
N GLY A 120 24.47 -7.84 9.66
CA GLY A 120 24.94 -7.94 11.05
C GLY A 120 23.93 -8.57 12.02
N PRO A 121 24.30 -8.70 13.30
CA PRO A 121 23.58 -9.53 14.27
C PRO A 121 22.23 -8.94 14.74
N HIS A 122 21.78 -7.83 14.16
CA HIS A 122 20.62 -7.07 14.62
C HIS A 122 19.57 -6.81 13.54
N GLY A 123 19.74 -7.37 12.34
CA GLY A 123 18.83 -7.16 11.20
C GLY A 123 18.04 -8.40 10.80
N ASP A 124 17.91 -9.39 11.69
CA ASP A 124 17.23 -10.66 11.44
C ASP A 124 16.68 -11.27 12.75
N LEU A 125 15.74 -12.23 12.63
CA LEU A 125 15.12 -13.03 13.69
C LEU A 125 14.27 -12.22 14.69
N GLY A 126 14.29 -12.60 15.97
CA GLY A 126 13.28 -12.15 16.96
C GLY A 126 13.79 -11.25 18.07
N SER A 127 15.00 -10.67 17.94
CA SER A 127 15.55 -9.86 19.04
C SER A 127 14.73 -8.60 19.27
N ARG A 128 14.55 -8.19 20.53
CA ARG A 128 13.88 -6.92 20.88
C ARG A 128 14.51 -5.72 20.17
N LYS A 129 15.85 -5.71 20.04
CA LYS A 129 16.58 -4.67 19.31
C LYS A 129 16.15 -4.59 17.85
N TYR A 130 16.07 -5.74 17.18
CA TYR A 130 15.68 -5.79 15.77
C TYR A 130 14.23 -5.38 15.56
N ILE A 131 13.29 -5.98 16.29
CA ILE A 131 11.85 -5.72 16.10
C ILE A 131 11.52 -4.24 16.28
N LEU A 132 12.01 -3.61 17.36
CA LEU A 132 11.73 -2.19 17.61
C LEU A 132 12.40 -1.27 16.59
N ALA A 133 13.69 -1.50 16.29
CA ALA A 133 14.39 -0.68 15.30
C ALA A 133 13.78 -0.82 13.90
N SER A 134 13.30 -2.02 13.54
CA SER A 134 12.61 -2.23 12.27
C SER A 134 11.24 -1.57 12.25
N ALA A 135 10.49 -1.60 13.35
CA ALA A 135 9.19 -0.93 13.44
C ALA A 135 9.33 0.59 13.22
N ASP A 136 10.33 1.23 13.86
CA ASP A 136 10.61 2.65 13.68
C ASP A 136 10.94 2.99 12.21
N GLN A 137 11.73 2.14 11.56
CA GLN A 137 12.07 2.31 10.15
C GLN A 137 10.85 2.13 9.23
N SER A 138 10.03 1.11 9.47
CA SER A 138 8.80 0.86 8.71
C SER A 138 7.83 2.04 8.84
N LEU A 139 7.63 2.57 10.04
CA LEU A 139 6.82 3.77 10.28
C LEU A 139 7.39 5.02 9.61
N THR A 140 8.69 5.09 9.40
CA THR A 140 9.33 6.21 8.68
C THR A 140 9.12 6.12 7.16
N ARG A 141 9.09 4.90 6.61
CA ARG A 141 8.90 4.67 5.16
C ARG A 141 7.45 4.86 4.73
N LEU A 142 6.51 4.42 5.56
CA LEU A 142 5.06 4.56 5.39
C LEU A 142 4.62 6.03 5.57
#